data_AF-A0A9D7VDH2-F1
#
_entry.id   AF-A0A9D7VDH2-F1
#
_cell.length_a   1.000
_cell.length_b   1.000
_cell.length_c   1.000
_cell.angle_alpha   90.00
_cell.angle_beta   90.00
_cell.angle_gamma   90.00
#
_symmetry.space_group_name_H-M   'P 1'
#
loop_
_entity.id
_entity.type
_entity.pdbx_description
1 polymer ?
#
loop_
_entity_poly.entity_id
_entity_poly.type
_entity_poly.pdbx_seq_one_letter_code
_entity_poly.pdbx_strand_id
1 'polypeptide(L)'
;MGIIFLLFTFYFLLFNPNPSLLAQEGNIDTGAKSSCSEQNLETLTTQLLQDLPGYTNRVIQRARRRNRSADVYSYILVAGKPEFTPLPLNLEEYSKDAPESSMSGVEQVFFTTLERQYIGKTPVELQEFHWLLLTKTKIGWRIVMMFSQTGSYSKKQPLSPPRDSSNGAIAQGVQAWLRDCQAGSVRNRTIKPRV
;
A
#
# COMPACT_ATOMS: atom_id res chain seq x y z
N MET A 1 -29.13 17.82 61.43
CA MET A 1 -28.34 17.48 62.63
C MET A 1 -27.82 16.06 62.44
N GLY A 2 -26.62 15.78 61.99
CA GLY A 2 -25.42 16.60 61.88
C GLY A 2 -24.23 15.66 62.06
N ILE A 3 -23.21 15.78 61.21
CA ILE A 3 -21.85 15.24 61.43
C ILE A 3 -21.64 13.74 61.05
N ILE A 4 -22.20 13.24 59.94
CA ILE A 4 -21.74 11.95 59.33
C ILE A 4 -21.60 12.07 57.79
N PHE A 5 -21.20 13.24 57.29
CA PHE A 5 -21.02 13.44 55.84
C PHE A 5 -19.81 14.32 55.49
N LEU A 6 -18.78 14.32 56.34
CA LEU A 6 -17.57 15.15 56.17
C LEU A 6 -16.26 14.42 56.50
N LEU A 7 -16.18 13.10 56.30
CA LEU A 7 -14.93 12.34 56.46
C LEU A 7 -14.64 11.33 55.34
N PHE A 8 -15.33 11.43 54.20
CA PHE A 8 -15.04 10.62 53.01
C PHE A 8 -14.73 11.45 51.75
N THR A 9 -14.40 12.72 51.93
CA THR A 9 -13.95 13.64 50.85
C THR A 9 -12.50 14.09 51.02
N PHE A 10 -11.70 13.39 51.82
CA PHE A 10 -10.30 13.77 52.09
C PHE A 10 -9.31 12.59 52.02
N TYR A 11 -9.57 11.60 51.16
CA TYR A 11 -8.62 10.49 50.90
C TYR A 11 -8.49 10.12 49.42
N PHE A 12 -8.80 11.05 48.51
CA PHE A 12 -8.69 10.86 47.05
C PHE A 12 -7.81 11.93 46.38
N LEU A 13 -6.74 12.38 47.06
CA LEU A 13 -5.80 13.37 46.52
C LEU A 13 -4.32 12.96 46.58
N LEU A 14 -3.98 11.67 46.62
CA LEU A 14 -2.56 11.27 46.58
C LEU A 14 -2.29 9.93 45.86
N PHE A 15 -2.95 9.62 44.73
CA PHE A 15 -2.46 8.57 43.82
C PHE A 15 -2.89 8.86 42.37
N ASN A 16 -2.19 9.79 41.74
CA ASN A 16 -2.23 9.98 40.29
C ASN A 16 -0.84 9.62 39.75
N PRO A 17 -0.60 8.38 39.29
CA PRO A 17 0.66 8.07 38.62
C PRO A 17 0.61 8.71 37.23
N ASN A 18 1.21 9.89 37.09
CA ASN A 18 1.56 10.45 35.78
C ASN A 18 2.52 9.48 35.08
N PRO A 19 2.16 8.84 33.95
CA PRO A 19 3.12 8.15 33.12
C PRO A 19 3.47 9.08 31.95
N SER A 20 4.18 10.16 32.24
CA SER A 20 4.70 11.07 31.21
C SER A 20 6.15 11.40 31.51
N LEU A 21 6.97 10.36 31.58
CA LEU A 21 8.43 10.49 31.65
C LEU A 21 9.15 9.50 30.73
N LEU A 22 8.55 9.14 29.58
CA LEU A 22 9.20 8.41 28.48
C LEU A 22 8.60 8.81 27.12
N ALA A 23 8.59 10.11 26.79
CA ALA A 23 8.28 10.56 25.43
C ALA A 23 8.93 11.93 25.15
N GLN A 24 10.25 12.01 25.26
CA GLN A 24 10.99 13.10 24.63
C GLN A 24 12.37 12.60 24.19
N GLU A 25 12.38 11.65 23.25
CA GLU A 25 13.51 11.58 22.33
C GLU A 25 13.41 12.78 21.39
N GLY A 26 14.39 13.68 21.52
CA GLY A 26 14.51 14.86 20.71
C GLY A 26 14.52 14.49 19.23
N ASN A 27 13.56 15.04 18.49
CA ASN A 27 13.61 15.11 17.04
C ASN A 27 14.76 16.05 16.67
N ILE A 28 15.97 15.50 16.55
CA ILE A 28 17.07 16.16 15.87
C ILE A 28 16.71 16.13 14.38
N ASP A 29 16.08 17.21 13.93
CA ASP A 29 15.78 17.46 12.52
C ASP A 29 17.09 17.83 11.80
N THR A 30 17.88 16.80 11.47
CA THR A 30 19.05 16.95 10.60
C THR A 30 18.66 16.62 9.17
N GLY A 31 18.53 17.68 8.36
CA GLY A 31 18.69 17.65 6.91
C GLY A 31 17.46 17.16 6.15
N ALA A 32 16.64 18.12 5.69
CA ALA A 32 15.61 18.00 4.66
C ALA A 32 15.35 16.55 4.21
N LYS A 33 14.51 15.83 4.97
CA LYS A 33 13.98 14.55 4.51
C LYS A 33 13.28 14.84 3.19
N SER A 34 13.88 14.45 2.07
CA SER A 34 13.18 14.48 0.79
C SER A 34 11.90 13.67 1.00
N SER A 35 10.76 14.36 0.96
CA SER A 35 9.47 13.70 1.07
C SER A 35 9.42 12.66 -0.04
N CYS A 36 8.95 11.45 0.25
CA CYS A 36 8.89 10.42 -0.78
C CYS A 36 8.00 10.83 -1.96
N SER A 37 7.19 11.89 -1.82
CA SER A 37 6.49 12.58 -2.91
C SER A 37 7.42 13.09 -4.03
N GLU A 38 8.65 13.47 -3.70
CA GLU A 38 9.62 14.01 -4.66
C GLU A 38 10.54 12.96 -5.28
N GLN A 39 10.53 11.73 -4.77
CA GLN A 39 11.35 10.65 -5.29
C GLN A 39 11.00 10.33 -6.74
N ASN A 40 12.01 9.83 -7.47
CA ASN A 40 11.81 9.25 -8.79
C ASN A 40 10.93 7.99 -8.69
N LEU A 41 10.35 7.59 -9.82
CA LEU A 41 9.41 6.48 -9.92
C LEU A 41 10.00 5.17 -9.38
N GLU A 42 11.26 4.87 -9.68
CA GLU A 42 11.90 3.62 -9.29
C GLU A 42 12.09 3.49 -7.78
N THR A 43 12.59 4.55 -7.14
CA THR A 43 12.80 4.58 -5.69
C THR A 43 11.46 4.52 -4.96
N LEU A 44 10.48 5.31 -5.42
CA LEU A 44 9.13 5.33 -4.89
C LEU A 44 8.49 3.94 -4.94
N THR A 45 8.49 3.31 -6.12
CA THR A 45 7.78 2.03 -6.34
C THR A 45 8.47 0.88 -5.63
N THR A 46 9.81 0.89 -5.54
CA THR A 46 10.56 -0.09 -4.74
C THR A 46 10.14 -0.06 -3.27
N GLN A 47 10.03 1.14 -2.67
CA GLN A 47 9.59 1.28 -1.27
C GLN A 47 8.11 0.93 -1.11
N LEU A 48 7.26 1.38 -2.03
CA LEU A 48 5.84 1.08 -2.07
C LEU A 48 5.61 -0.44 -2.09
N LEU A 49 6.24 -1.17 -3.00
CA LEU A 49 6.03 -2.61 -3.15
C LEU A 49 6.54 -3.40 -1.93
N GLN A 50 7.60 -2.92 -1.26
CA GLN A 50 8.07 -3.52 -0.01
C GLN A 50 7.00 -3.45 1.10
N ASP A 51 6.26 -2.34 1.19
CA ASP A 51 5.24 -2.14 2.22
C ASP A 51 3.83 -2.58 1.77
N LEU A 52 3.62 -2.79 0.46
CA LEU A 52 2.31 -3.02 -0.15
C LEU A 52 1.52 -4.16 0.50
N PRO A 53 2.09 -5.34 0.81
CA PRO A 53 1.34 -6.41 1.48
C PRO A 53 0.71 -5.94 2.79
N GLY A 54 1.41 -5.13 3.58
CA GLY A 54 0.91 -4.58 4.84
C GLY A 54 -0.26 -3.62 4.63
N TYR A 55 -0.16 -2.72 3.64
CA TYR A 55 -1.23 -1.77 3.32
C TYR A 55 -2.47 -2.47 2.77
N THR A 56 -2.29 -3.38 1.81
CA THR A 56 -3.39 -4.12 1.18
C THR A 56 -4.09 -5.03 2.18
N ASN A 57 -3.35 -5.75 3.04
CA ASN A 57 -3.96 -6.61 4.05
C ASN A 57 -4.83 -5.80 5.03
N ARG A 58 -4.47 -4.56 5.37
CA ARG A 58 -5.36 -3.69 6.17
C ARG A 58 -6.66 -3.36 5.43
N VAL A 59 -6.60 -3.13 4.11
CA VAL A 59 -7.80 -2.91 3.28
C VAL A 59 -8.68 -4.16 3.26
N ILE A 60 -8.11 -5.33 2.97
CA ILE A 60 -8.84 -6.61 2.94
C ILE A 60 -9.52 -6.88 4.28
N GLN A 61 -8.79 -6.71 5.40
CA GLN A 61 -9.35 -6.93 6.73
C GLN A 61 -10.49 -5.96 7.07
N ARG A 62 -10.38 -4.68 6.65
CA ARG A 62 -11.47 -3.71 6.83
C ARG A 62 -12.70 -4.07 6.01
N ALA A 63 -12.53 -4.50 4.76
CA ALA A 63 -13.61 -4.95 3.90
C ALA A 63 -14.33 -6.18 4.48
N ARG A 64 -13.57 -7.17 4.97
CA ARG A 64 -14.12 -8.36 5.63
C ARG A 64 -14.93 -8.03 6.87
N ARG A 65 -14.46 -7.11 7.73
CA ARG A 65 -15.22 -6.70 8.92
C ARG A 65 -16.57 -6.07 8.58
N ARG A 66 -16.66 -5.42 7.40
CA ARG A 66 -17.89 -4.83 6.89
C ARG A 66 -18.85 -5.90 6.35
N ASN A 67 -18.34 -6.97 5.76
CA ASN A 67 -19.14 -8.07 5.22
C ASN A 67 -18.75 -9.42 5.86
N ARG A 68 -19.37 -9.74 7.01
CA ARG A 68 -19.01 -10.88 7.86
C ARG A 68 -19.40 -12.25 7.29
N SER A 69 -20.15 -12.31 6.19
CA SER A 69 -20.61 -13.56 5.57
C SER A 69 -19.71 -14.07 4.44
N ALA A 70 -18.50 -13.51 4.27
CA ALA A 70 -17.57 -13.98 3.24
C ALA A 70 -16.87 -15.27 3.67
N ASP A 71 -17.18 -16.38 2.99
CA ASP A 71 -16.54 -17.70 3.17
C ASP A 71 -15.14 -17.80 2.54
N VAL A 72 -14.72 -16.73 1.84
CA VAL A 72 -13.39 -16.60 1.24
C VAL A 72 -12.65 -15.46 1.94
N TYR A 73 -11.46 -15.76 2.44
CA TYR A 73 -10.58 -14.76 3.04
C TYR A 73 -9.19 -14.84 2.42
N SER A 74 -8.60 -13.68 2.13
CA SER A 74 -7.33 -13.62 1.43
C SER A 74 -6.31 -12.70 2.11
N TYR A 75 -5.04 -12.95 1.77
CA TYR A 75 -3.90 -12.18 2.24
C TYR A 75 -2.87 -12.08 1.13
N ILE A 76 -2.34 -10.88 0.93
CA ILE A 76 -1.16 -10.67 0.12
C ILE A 76 0.05 -11.08 0.95
N LEU A 77 0.81 -12.05 0.45
CA LEU A 77 2.02 -12.56 1.10
C LEU A 77 3.23 -11.70 0.74
N VAL A 78 3.41 -11.42 -0.55
CA VAL A 78 4.56 -10.69 -1.07
C VAL A 78 4.19 -9.95 -2.35
N ALA A 79 4.87 -8.82 -2.59
CA ALA A 79 4.89 -8.15 -3.88
C ALA A 79 6.28 -8.35 -4.53
N GLY A 80 6.27 -8.64 -5.82
CA GLY A 80 7.47 -8.78 -6.64
C GLY A 80 8.17 -7.46 -6.88
N LYS A 81 9.27 -7.51 -7.63
CA LYS A 81 10.01 -6.31 -8.05
C LYS A 81 9.21 -5.53 -9.10
N PRO A 82 9.37 -4.19 -9.13
CA PRO A 82 8.78 -3.38 -10.19
C PRO A 82 9.55 -3.59 -11.50
N GLU A 83 8.82 -3.52 -12.61
CA GLU A 83 9.33 -3.47 -13.98
C GLU A 83 8.73 -2.25 -14.69
N PHE A 84 9.57 -1.50 -15.40
CA PHE A 84 9.21 -0.21 -16.01
C PHE A 84 9.15 -0.28 -17.53
N THR A 85 9.40 -1.45 -18.12
CA THR A 85 9.26 -1.67 -19.56
C THR A 85 7.77 -1.58 -19.90
N PRO A 86 7.35 -0.65 -20.78
CA PRO A 86 5.97 -0.61 -21.23
C PRO A 86 5.66 -1.90 -21.98
N LEU A 87 4.40 -2.35 -21.90
CA LEU A 87 3.98 -3.47 -22.73
C LEU A 87 4.11 -3.04 -24.21
N PRO A 88 4.69 -3.88 -25.08
CA PRO A 88 4.66 -3.61 -26.51
C PRO A 88 3.20 -3.71 -26.95
N LEU A 89 2.53 -2.56 -27.00
CA LEU A 89 1.28 -2.45 -27.72
C LEU A 89 1.69 -2.57 -29.20
N ASN A 90 1.30 -3.66 -29.86
CA ASN A 90 1.44 -3.80 -31.31
C ASN A 90 0.56 -2.72 -31.96
N LEU A 91 1.07 -1.51 -32.04
CA LEU A 91 0.45 -0.31 -32.61
C LEU A 91 0.66 -0.27 -34.13
N GLU A 92 1.23 -1.32 -34.74
CA GLU A 92 1.54 -1.38 -36.18
C GLU A 92 0.34 -1.11 -37.09
N GLU A 93 -0.89 -1.30 -36.60
CA GLU A 93 -2.12 -1.03 -37.35
C GLU A 93 -2.73 0.37 -37.09
N TYR A 94 -2.25 1.10 -36.08
CA TYR A 94 -2.70 2.45 -35.75
C TYR A 94 -1.55 3.46 -35.86
N SER A 95 -1.33 3.91 -37.09
CA SER A 95 -0.62 5.13 -37.51
C SER A 95 0.90 5.19 -37.28
N LYS A 96 1.62 5.50 -38.37
CA LYS A 96 3.03 5.93 -38.39
C LYS A 96 3.29 7.27 -37.66
N ASP A 97 2.26 7.84 -37.04
CA ASP A 97 2.26 9.08 -36.26
C ASP A 97 1.71 8.87 -34.83
N ALA A 98 1.57 7.61 -34.37
CA ALA A 98 1.20 7.35 -32.99
C ALA A 98 2.29 7.94 -32.07
N PRO A 99 1.96 8.92 -31.21
CA PRO A 99 2.93 9.40 -30.23
C PRO A 99 3.35 8.18 -29.40
N GLU A 100 4.65 8.04 -29.15
CA GLU A 100 5.15 7.08 -28.18
C GLU A 100 4.18 7.03 -27.01
N SER A 101 3.73 5.81 -26.66
CA SER A 101 2.65 5.55 -25.68
C SER A 101 2.82 6.17 -24.28
N SER A 102 3.82 7.02 -24.07
CA SER A 102 3.79 8.10 -23.09
C SER A 102 2.66 9.09 -23.43
N MET A 103 1.46 8.86 -22.92
CA MET A 103 0.62 9.99 -22.53
C MET A 103 1.48 10.87 -21.62
N SER A 104 1.89 12.04 -22.11
CA SER A 104 2.83 12.94 -21.41
C SER A 104 2.46 13.08 -19.92
N GLY A 105 3.34 12.60 -19.03
CA GLY A 105 3.16 12.67 -17.58
C GLY A 105 2.46 11.46 -16.92
N VAL A 106 2.19 10.37 -17.64
CA VAL A 106 1.74 9.08 -17.07
C VAL A 106 2.84 8.04 -17.19
N GLU A 107 3.18 7.46 -16.05
CA GLU A 107 4.20 6.43 -15.90
C GLU A 107 3.56 5.07 -15.64
N GLN A 108 4.05 4.02 -16.29
CA GLN A 108 3.58 2.65 -16.09
C GLN A 108 4.56 1.85 -15.23
N VAL A 109 4.03 1.11 -14.28
CA VAL A 109 4.78 0.18 -13.44
C VAL A 109 4.09 -1.17 -13.47
N PHE A 110 4.81 -2.19 -13.90
CA PHE A 110 4.40 -3.58 -13.80
C PHE A 110 4.95 -4.22 -12.53
N PHE A 111 4.14 -5.04 -11.86
CA PHE A 111 4.61 -5.88 -10.76
C PHE A 111 3.69 -7.09 -10.57
N THR A 112 4.15 -8.04 -9.77
CA THR A 112 3.36 -9.21 -9.39
C THR A 112 3.09 -9.24 -7.91
N THR A 113 2.03 -9.92 -7.49
CA THR A 113 1.82 -10.27 -6.08
C THR A 113 1.49 -11.75 -5.93
N LEU A 114 1.85 -12.31 -4.78
CA LEU A 114 1.42 -13.64 -4.37
C LEU A 114 0.33 -13.47 -3.31
N GLU A 115 -0.88 -13.91 -3.65
CA GLU A 115 -2.02 -13.94 -2.76
C GLU A 115 -2.25 -15.37 -2.26
N ARG A 116 -2.54 -15.51 -0.97
CA ARG A 116 -3.11 -16.73 -0.41
C ARG A 116 -4.56 -16.49 -0.09
N GLN A 117 -5.43 -17.22 -0.77
CA GLN A 117 -6.85 -17.30 -0.47
C GLN A 117 -7.14 -18.55 0.35
N TYR A 118 -8.15 -18.47 1.19
CA TYR A 118 -8.68 -19.61 1.91
C TYR A 118 -10.15 -19.74 1.55
N ILE A 119 -10.47 -20.86 0.90
CA ILE A 119 -11.84 -21.22 0.55
C ILE A 119 -12.24 -22.29 1.57
N GLY A 120 -13.05 -21.90 2.54
CA GLY A 120 -13.27 -22.71 3.75
C GLY A 120 -11.97 -22.94 4.54
N LYS A 121 -11.45 -24.17 4.52
CA LYS A 121 -10.20 -24.56 5.21
C LYS A 121 -9.03 -24.85 4.27
N THR A 122 -9.24 -24.71 2.96
CA THR A 122 -8.23 -25.06 1.97
C THR A 122 -7.49 -23.81 1.49
N PRO A 123 -6.16 -23.72 1.70
CA PRO A 123 -5.37 -22.64 1.12
C PRO A 123 -5.19 -22.85 -0.38
N VAL A 124 -5.38 -21.77 -1.13
CA VAL A 124 -5.08 -21.68 -2.56
C VAL A 124 -4.18 -20.48 -2.77
N GLU A 125 -3.12 -20.64 -3.54
CA GLU A 125 -2.20 -19.56 -3.88
C GLU A 125 -2.46 -19.08 -5.30
N LEU A 126 -2.54 -17.77 -5.47
CA LEU A 126 -2.77 -17.11 -6.74
C LEU A 126 -1.64 -16.11 -6.97
N GLN A 127 -1.14 -16.08 -8.20
CA GLN A 127 -0.22 -15.06 -8.63
C GLN A 127 -1.00 -14.01 -9.40
N GLU A 128 -0.96 -12.77 -8.93
CA GLU A 128 -1.57 -11.64 -9.63
C GLU A 128 -0.51 -10.81 -10.34
N PHE A 129 -0.88 -10.26 -11.48
CA PHE A 129 -0.05 -9.43 -12.35
C PHE A 129 -0.73 -8.09 -12.49
N HIS A 130 -0.01 -7.00 -12.25
CA HIS A 130 -0.59 -5.67 -12.11
C HIS A 130 0.10 -4.68 -13.04
N TRP A 131 -0.71 -3.89 -13.74
CA TRP A 131 -0.26 -2.68 -14.43
C TRP A 131 -0.78 -1.48 -13.65
N LEU A 132 0.14 -0.78 -13.00
CA LEU A 132 -0.16 0.42 -12.23
C LEU A 132 0.26 1.65 -13.04
N LEU A 133 -0.69 2.50 -13.34
CA LEU A 133 -0.44 3.76 -14.03
C LEU A 133 -0.45 4.89 -13.00
N LEU A 134 0.64 5.63 -12.94
CA LEU A 134 0.87 6.72 -11.99
C LEU A 134 1.10 8.03 -12.73
N THR A 135 0.77 9.14 -12.08
CA THR A 135 1.13 10.47 -12.55
C THR A 135 1.74 11.29 -11.42
N LYS A 136 2.75 12.09 -11.74
CA LYS A 136 3.37 13.02 -10.78
C LYS A 136 2.60 14.34 -10.78
N THR A 137 2.11 14.73 -9.60
CA THR A 137 1.47 16.04 -9.38
C THR A 137 2.37 16.95 -8.54
N LYS A 138 2.00 18.23 -8.39
CA LYS A 138 2.70 19.20 -7.53
C LYS A 138 2.83 18.76 -6.07
N ILE A 139 1.98 17.85 -5.61
CA ILE A 139 1.95 17.40 -4.22
C ILE A 139 2.39 15.93 -4.05
N GLY A 140 2.79 15.26 -5.15
CA GLY A 140 3.23 13.88 -5.15
C GLY A 140 2.54 13.00 -6.19
N TRP A 141 2.82 11.70 -6.11
CA TRP A 141 2.35 10.68 -7.03
C TRP A 141 0.90 10.27 -6.77
N ARG A 142 0.14 10.02 -7.85
CA ARG A 142 -1.26 9.57 -7.80
C ARG A 142 -1.52 8.45 -8.78
N ILE A 143 -2.43 7.53 -8.42
CA ILE A 143 -2.92 6.51 -9.35
C ILE A 143 -3.82 7.16 -10.40
N VAL A 144 -3.58 6.85 -11.66
CA VAL A 144 -4.49 7.12 -12.78
C VAL A 144 -5.47 5.97 -12.92
N MET A 145 -4.94 4.75 -13.06
CA MET A 145 -5.71 3.51 -13.17
C MET A 145 -4.84 2.30 -12.85
N MET A 146 -5.46 1.15 -12.66
CA MET A 146 -4.76 -0.11 -12.46
C MET A 146 -5.50 -1.28 -13.10
N PHE A 147 -4.79 -2.13 -13.83
CA PHE A 147 -5.31 -3.37 -14.38
C PHE A 147 -4.67 -4.57 -13.69
N SER A 148 -5.41 -5.66 -13.57
CA SER A 148 -4.88 -6.90 -13.01
C SER A 148 -5.28 -8.13 -13.82
N GLN A 149 -4.39 -9.11 -13.87
CA GLN A 149 -4.65 -10.49 -14.28
C GLN A 149 -4.37 -11.43 -13.12
N THR A 150 -5.13 -12.51 -13.01
CA THR A 150 -4.93 -13.55 -12.00
C THR A 150 -4.52 -14.85 -12.67
N GLY A 151 -3.45 -15.46 -12.16
CA GLY A 151 -2.97 -16.78 -12.54
C GLY A 151 -3.00 -17.74 -11.34
N SER A 152 -3.12 -19.03 -11.64
CA SER A 152 -2.99 -20.09 -10.63
C SER A 152 -1.52 -20.29 -10.29
N TYR A 153 -1.14 -20.18 -9.01
CA TYR A 153 0.23 -20.48 -8.60
C TYR A 153 0.48 -21.99 -8.70
N SER A 154 1.58 -22.40 -9.35
CA SER A 154 2.01 -23.79 -9.65
C SER A 154 1.33 -24.55 -10.80
N LYS A 155 0.19 -24.10 -11.33
CA LYS A 155 -0.50 -24.78 -12.45
C LYS A 155 -0.39 -23.97 -13.74
N LYS A 156 -0.06 -24.64 -14.85
CA LYS A 156 -0.06 -24.06 -16.22
C LYS A 156 -1.50 -23.82 -16.72
N GLN A 157 -2.28 -23.09 -15.95
CA GLN A 157 -3.58 -22.59 -16.37
C GLN A 157 -3.41 -21.24 -17.07
N PRO A 158 -4.23 -20.94 -18.09
CA PRO A 158 -4.20 -19.63 -18.73
C PRO A 158 -4.49 -18.53 -17.69
N LEU A 159 -3.81 -17.39 -17.84
CA LEU A 159 -4.11 -16.19 -17.05
C LEU A 159 -5.52 -15.72 -17.34
N SER A 160 -6.18 -15.13 -16.35
CA SER A 160 -7.44 -14.44 -16.58
C SER A 160 -7.24 -13.28 -17.57
N PRO A 161 -8.29 -12.86 -18.30
CA PRO A 161 -8.25 -11.58 -19.02
C PRO A 161 -7.88 -10.42 -18.07
N PRO A 162 -7.16 -9.39 -18.54
CA PRO A 162 -6.94 -8.18 -17.74
C PRO A 162 -8.28 -7.53 -17.39
N ARG A 163 -8.43 -7.09 -16.14
CA ARG A 163 -9.62 -6.38 -15.67
C ARG A 163 -9.21 -5.09 -14.97
N ASP A 164 -10.05 -4.07 -15.07
CA ASP A 164 -9.90 -2.87 -14.25
C ASP A 164 -9.98 -3.25 -12.77
N SER A 165 -8.97 -2.84 -12.04
CA SER A 165 -8.73 -3.12 -10.62
C SER A 165 -8.43 -1.83 -9.85
N SER A 166 -8.72 -0.67 -10.42
CA SER A 166 -8.50 0.65 -9.83
C SER A 166 -9.22 0.85 -8.49
N ASN A 167 -10.30 0.10 -8.26
CA ASN A 167 -11.04 0.07 -6.99
C ASN A 167 -10.75 -1.20 -6.15
N GLY A 168 -9.83 -2.05 -6.59
CA GLY A 168 -9.46 -3.29 -5.91
C GLY A 168 -8.62 -3.06 -4.65
N ALA A 169 -8.43 -4.11 -3.86
CA ALA A 169 -7.71 -4.03 -2.59
C ALA A 169 -6.25 -3.54 -2.77
N ILE A 170 -5.58 -4.01 -3.82
CA ILE A 170 -4.21 -3.59 -4.17
C ILE A 170 -4.17 -2.09 -4.48
N ALA A 171 -5.05 -1.59 -5.36
CA ALA A 171 -5.09 -0.16 -5.72
C ALA A 171 -5.39 0.72 -4.49
N GLN A 172 -6.33 0.32 -3.64
CA GLN A 172 -6.61 1.02 -2.40
C GLN A 172 -5.41 1.00 -1.43
N GLY A 173 -4.66 -0.12 -1.38
CA GLY A 173 -3.41 -0.25 -0.63
C GLY A 173 -2.35 0.73 -1.14
N VAL A 174 -2.16 0.81 -2.45
CA VAL A 174 -1.27 1.77 -3.12
C VAL A 174 -1.68 3.20 -2.79
N GLN A 175 -2.96 3.56 -2.93
CA GLN A 175 -3.45 4.90 -2.62
C GLN A 175 -3.20 5.26 -1.16
N ALA A 176 -3.40 4.32 -0.23
CA ALA A 176 -3.12 4.54 1.18
C ALA A 176 -1.63 4.76 1.44
N TRP A 177 -0.76 3.97 0.81
CA TRP A 177 0.69 4.16 0.93
C TRP A 177 1.14 5.51 0.36
N LEU A 178 0.63 5.90 -0.81
CA LEU A 178 0.95 7.19 -1.44
C LEU A 178 0.51 8.38 -0.57
N ARG A 179 -0.65 8.29 0.08
CA ARG A 179 -1.11 9.31 1.04
C ARG A 179 -0.20 9.41 2.25
N ASP A 180 0.15 8.28 2.86
CA ASP A 180 1.03 8.25 4.03
C ASP A 180 2.45 8.72 3.66
N CYS A 181 2.88 8.41 2.44
CA CYS A 181 4.12 8.90 1.85
C CYS A 181 4.11 10.44 1.71
N GLN A 182 3.05 10.99 1.12
CA GLN A 182 2.88 12.44 1.00
C GLN A 182 2.85 13.13 2.38
N ALA A 183 2.29 12.47 3.40
CA ALA A 183 2.28 12.95 4.77
C ALA A 183 3.61 12.74 5.53
N GLY A 184 4.65 12.21 4.89
CA GLY A 184 5.96 11.96 5.52
C GLY A 184 5.95 10.84 6.57
N SER A 185 4.91 10.01 6.59
CA SER A 185 4.70 8.94 7.58
C SER A 185 5.35 7.62 7.18
N VAL A 186 5.76 7.47 5.92
CA VAL A 186 6.52 6.31 5.45
C VAL A 186 7.99 6.45 5.88
N ARG A 187 8.53 5.41 6.52
CA ARG A 187 9.95 5.37 6.88
C ARG A 187 10.77 5.18 5.61
N ASN A 188 11.53 6.20 5.24
CA ASN A 188 12.47 6.13 4.12
C ASN A 188 13.60 5.15 4.50
N ARG A 189 13.53 3.91 3.99
CA ARG A 189 14.59 2.93 4.18
C ARG A 189 15.61 3.15 3.07
N THR A 190 16.71 3.82 3.39
CA THR A 190 17.88 3.79 2.51
C THR A 190 18.33 2.35 2.39
N ILE A 191 18.11 1.74 1.22
CA ILE A 191 18.60 0.41 0.92
C ILE A 191 20.12 0.53 0.82
N LYS A 192 20.82 0.19 1.89
CA LYS A 192 22.28 0.04 1.83
C LYS A 192 22.55 -1.21 0.98
N PRO A 193 23.30 -1.12 -0.14
CA PRO A 193 23.64 -2.30 -0.91
C PRO A 193 24.40 -3.27 0.02
N ARG A 194 23.91 -4.50 0.08
CA ARG A 194 24.61 -5.58 0.77
C ARG A 194 25.77 -5.98 -0.15
N VAL A 195 26.97 -5.48 0.18
CA VAL A 195 28.25 -5.91 -0.41
C VAL A 195 28.53 -7.34 0.03
#